data_AF-A0AAQ3XLY5-F1
#
_entry.id   AF-A0AAQ3XLY5-F1
#
_cell.length_a   1.000
_cell.length_b   1.000
_cell.length_c   1.000
_cell.angle_alpha   90.00
_cell.angle_beta   90.00
_cell.angle_gamma   90.00
#
_symmetry.space_group_name_H-M   'P 1'
#
loop_
_entity.id
_entity.type
_entity.pdbx_description
1 polymer ?
#
loop_
_entity_poly.entity_id
_entity_poly.type
_entity_poly.pdbx_seq_one_letter_code
_entity_poly.pdbx_strand_id
1 'polypeptide(L)'
;MLLFPILLFQKASPSTSTRVLCIAVTTVASFFLFTFFYDDLLVTPQLHLPKSQWSDWVALARGVLGFIAGWAAFASFQKRDGLYLACTRFSTLIWCGVALIVLLAYCRLTNPHALIVVYPFVVLAATDPTSITSRLLGSKPLHFLGVISYSIYMTHFVVFLAAVDLFGPSASWPLAVYVMLAAATAAVSVGTYFAIEMPARKAIRGIQRSAL
;
A
#
# COMPACT_ATOMS: atom_id res chain seq x y z
N MET A 1 19.13 7.08 0.30
CA MET A 1 17.75 7.58 0.13
C MET A 1 17.63 8.80 -0.81
N LEU A 2 18.49 8.94 -1.84
CA LEU A 2 18.42 10.03 -2.84
C LEU A 2 17.68 9.63 -4.13
N LEU A 3 17.34 8.35 -4.27
CA LEU A 3 16.73 7.76 -5.46
C LEU A 3 15.31 8.30 -5.73
N PHE A 4 14.56 8.58 -4.67
CA PHE A 4 13.18 9.11 -4.73
C PHE A 4 13.12 10.54 -5.28
N PRO A 5 13.91 11.52 -4.77
CA PRO A 5 14.00 12.84 -5.38
C PRO A 5 14.39 12.81 -6.86
N ILE A 6 15.40 12.02 -7.23
CA ILE A 6 15.91 11.95 -8.61
C ILE A 6 14.80 11.53 -9.59
N LEU A 7 14.03 10.50 -9.24
CA LEU A 7 12.93 10.01 -10.06
C LEU A 7 11.77 11.03 -10.19
N LEU A 8 11.50 11.82 -9.15
CA LEU A 8 10.50 12.89 -9.21
C LEU A 8 10.92 14.04 -10.14
N PHE A 9 12.22 14.29 -10.29
CA PHE A 9 12.75 15.31 -11.21
C PHE A 9 12.93 14.78 -12.64
N GLN A 10 12.82 13.46 -12.87
CA GLN A 10 12.87 12.89 -14.21
C GLN A 10 11.53 13.02 -14.94
N LYS A 11 11.55 13.55 -16.16
CA LYS A 11 10.36 13.60 -17.01
C LYS A 11 9.95 12.18 -17.41
N ALA A 12 8.72 11.80 -17.07
CA ALA A 12 8.18 10.51 -17.47
C ALA A 12 8.13 10.37 -19.00
N SER A 13 8.44 9.17 -19.50
CA SER A 13 8.43 8.83 -20.93
C SER A 13 7.17 9.37 -21.64
N PRO A 14 7.29 9.91 -22.86
CA PRO A 14 6.16 10.45 -23.60
C PRO A 14 5.15 9.37 -24.02
N SER A 15 5.60 8.12 -24.22
CA SER A 15 4.77 7.04 -24.75
C SER A 15 3.99 6.29 -23.66
N THR A 16 2.70 6.11 -23.88
CA THR A 16 1.79 5.27 -23.05
C THR A 16 2.30 3.83 -22.96
N SER A 17 2.71 3.23 -24.09
CA SER A 17 3.17 1.83 -24.14
C SER A 17 4.42 1.60 -23.29
N THR A 18 5.35 2.55 -23.28
CA THR A 18 6.55 2.47 -22.44
C THR A 18 6.20 2.48 -20.96
N ARG A 19 5.18 3.25 -20.54
CA ARG A 19 4.72 3.28 -19.14
C ARG A 19 4.03 1.98 -18.74
N VAL A 20 3.18 1.43 -19.61
CA VAL A 20 2.55 0.12 -19.38
C VAL A 20 3.61 -0.97 -19.23
N LEU A 21 4.58 -1.01 -20.13
CA LEU A 21 5.69 -1.97 -20.06
C LEU A 21 6.50 -1.78 -18.78
N CYS A 22 6.79 -0.55 -18.38
CA CYS A 22 7.49 -0.24 -17.14
C CYS A 22 6.73 -0.76 -15.91
N ILE A 23 5.43 -0.51 -15.82
CA ILE A 23 4.57 -1.03 -14.73
C ILE A 23 4.58 -2.56 -14.74
N ALA A 24 4.36 -3.19 -15.88
CA ALA A 24 4.32 -4.65 -15.99
C ALA A 24 5.65 -5.28 -15.55
N VAL A 25 6.78 -4.83 -16.11
CA VAL A 25 8.10 -5.35 -15.78
C VAL A 25 8.43 -5.17 -14.30
N THR A 26 8.21 -3.98 -13.74
CA THR A 26 8.58 -3.70 -12.34
C THR A 26 7.71 -4.47 -11.34
N THR A 27 6.40 -4.56 -11.57
CA THR A 27 5.49 -5.32 -10.70
C THR A 27 5.70 -6.83 -10.79
N VAL A 28 5.93 -7.37 -11.99
CA VAL A 28 6.23 -8.80 -12.20
C VAL A 28 7.58 -9.16 -11.58
N ALA A 29 8.63 -8.36 -11.80
CA ALA A 29 9.92 -8.56 -11.15
C ALA A 29 9.78 -8.50 -9.62
N SER A 30 9.00 -7.55 -9.10
CA SER A 30 8.74 -7.44 -7.66
C SER A 30 8.01 -8.69 -7.13
N PHE A 31 7.02 -9.21 -7.85
CA PHE A 31 6.32 -10.45 -7.50
C PHE A 31 7.27 -11.65 -7.46
N PHE A 32 8.08 -11.86 -8.50
CA PHE A 32 9.07 -12.94 -8.54
C PHE A 32 10.09 -12.86 -7.40
N LEU A 33 10.58 -11.65 -7.10
CA LEU A 33 11.47 -11.43 -5.97
C LEU A 33 10.82 -11.82 -4.63
N PHE A 34 9.52 -11.63 -4.47
CA PHE A 34 8.82 -12.09 -3.28
C PHE A 34 8.81 -13.61 -3.18
N THR A 35 8.26 -14.27 -4.19
CA THR A 35 8.03 -15.71 -4.17
C THR A 35 9.33 -16.50 -4.04
N PHE A 36 10.45 -15.92 -4.48
CA PHE A 36 11.76 -16.57 -4.37
C PHE A 36 12.39 -16.41 -2.98
N PHE A 37 12.27 -15.23 -2.35
CA PHE A 37 13.01 -14.89 -1.13
C PHE A 37 12.17 -14.88 0.17
N TYR A 38 10.85 -14.91 0.05
CA TYR A 38 9.90 -14.91 1.17
C TYR A 38 9.07 -16.20 1.15
N ASP A 39 8.45 -16.51 2.28
CA ASP A 39 7.50 -17.61 2.40
C ASP A 39 6.07 -17.05 2.31
N ASP A 40 5.19 -17.75 1.60
CA ASP A 40 3.86 -17.28 1.19
C ASP A 40 2.80 -17.41 2.29
N LEU A 41 3.14 -18.10 3.39
CA LEU A 41 2.28 -18.30 4.57
C LEU A 41 2.33 -17.07 5.50
N LEU A 42 1.73 -15.97 5.04
CA LEU A 42 1.67 -14.64 5.69
C LEU A 42 0.88 -14.55 7.01
N VAL A 43 0.65 -15.64 7.73
CA VAL A 43 -0.21 -15.63 8.94
C VAL A 43 0.50 -16.13 10.19
N THR A 44 1.73 -16.61 10.12
CA THR A 44 2.52 -16.98 11.30
C THR A 44 3.51 -15.86 11.67
N PRO A 45 3.29 -15.14 12.78
CA PRO A 45 4.18 -14.07 13.26
C PRO A 45 5.65 -14.51 13.45
N GLN A 46 5.91 -15.81 13.57
CA GLN A 46 7.23 -16.40 13.73
C GLN A 46 8.05 -16.50 12.41
N LEU A 47 7.48 -16.14 11.25
CA LEU A 47 8.04 -16.45 9.92
C LEU A 47 8.50 -15.25 9.08
N HIS A 48 8.75 -14.08 9.69
CA HIS A 48 9.58 -13.04 9.05
C HIS A 48 11.07 -13.33 9.20
N LEU A 49 11.46 -14.60 9.33
CA LEU A 49 12.87 -14.97 9.32
C LEU A 49 13.35 -14.84 7.87
N PRO A 50 14.18 -13.84 7.53
CA PRO A 50 14.75 -13.74 6.20
C PRO A 50 15.45 -15.06 5.86
N LYS A 51 15.09 -15.69 4.75
CA LYS A 51 15.73 -16.95 4.29
C LYS A 51 17.25 -16.77 4.14
N SER A 52 17.70 -15.54 3.92
CA SER A 52 19.10 -15.12 3.96
C SER A 52 19.19 -13.62 4.20
N GLN A 53 20.37 -13.09 4.54
CA GLN A 53 20.64 -11.63 4.60
C GLN A 53 20.31 -10.90 3.28
N TRP A 54 20.17 -11.62 2.16
CA TRP A 54 19.71 -11.05 0.90
C TRP A 54 18.24 -10.64 0.92
N SER A 55 17.40 -11.24 1.77
CA SER A 55 16.00 -10.87 1.88
C SER A 55 15.80 -9.39 2.24
N ASP A 56 16.69 -8.80 3.05
CA ASP A 56 16.67 -7.38 3.40
C ASP A 56 16.91 -6.48 2.16
N TRP A 57 17.87 -6.86 1.32
CA TRP A 57 18.13 -6.19 0.04
C TRP A 57 16.97 -6.35 -0.94
N VAL A 58 16.28 -7.49 -0.90
CA VAL A 58 15.09 -7.74 -1.73
C VAL A 58 13.93 -6.85 -1.31
N ALA A 59 13.74 -6.57 -0.02
CA ALA A 59 12.73 -5.61 0.44
C ALA A 59 13.01 -4.22 -0.13
N LEU A 60 14.27 -3.77 -0.09
CA LEU A 60 14.68 -2.49 -0.67
C LEU A 60 14.45 -2.46 -2.19
N ALA A 61 14.84 -3.52 -2.90
CA ALA A 61 14.64 -3.64 -4.35
C ALA A 61 13.15 -3.60 -4.73
N ARG A 62 12.30 -4.35 -4.01
CA ARG A 62 10.84 -4.32 -4.18
C ARG A 62 10.27 -2.92 -3.93
N GLY A 63 10.79 -2.20 -2.94
CA GLY A 63 10.42 -0.81 -2.67
C GLY A 63 10.73 0.12 -3.85
N VAL A 64 11.93 0.00 -4.44
CA VAL A 64 12.32 0.76 -5.64
C VAL A 64 11.44 0.43 -6.84
N LEU A 65 11.20 -0.87 -7.10
CA LEU A 65 10.34 -1.32 -8.19
C LEU A 65 8.90 -0.82 -8.04
N GLY A 66 8.34 -0.93 -6.83
CA GLY A 66 7.00 -0.44 -6.51
C GLY A 66 6.89 1.08 -6.68
N PHE A 67 7.91 1.83 -6.28
CA PHE A 67 7.94 3.28 -6.49
C PHE A 67 7.98 3.64 -7.98
N ILE A 68 8.80 2.95 -8.78
CA ILE A 68 8.86 3.17 -10.24
C ILE A 68 7.49 2.89 -10.89
N ALA A 69 6.84 1.78 -10.53
CA ALA A 69 5.49 1.46 -11.01
C ALA A 69 4.48 2.56 -10.64
N GLY A 70 4.51 3.01 -9.37
CA GLY A 70 3.66 4.09 -8.88
C GLY A 70 3.91 5.42 -9.60
N TRP A 71 5.18 5.77 -9.85
CA TRP A 71 5.56 6.96 -10.61
C TRP A 71 5.06 6.90 -12.05
N ALA A 72 5.21 5.77 -12.73
CA ALA A 72 4.70 5.58 -14.09
C ALA A 72 3.16 5.69 -14.16
N ALA A 73 2.45 5.13 -13.18
CA ALA A 73 1.00 5.28 -13.06
C ALA A 73 0.62 6.75 -12.80
N PHE A 74 1.27 7.43 -11.87
CA PHE A 74 1.04 8.85 -11.58
C PHE A 74 1.29 9.75 -12.80
N ALA A 75 2.35 9.50 -13.56
CA ALA A 75 2.61 10.22 -14.80
C ALA A 75 1.50 10.01 -15.85
N SER A 76 0.88 8.83 -15.86
CA SER A 76 -0.26 8.53 -16.74
C SER A 76 -1.51 9.29 -16.29
N PHE A 77 -1.77 9.35 -14.98
CA PHE A 77 -2.82 10.18 -14.38
C PHE A 77 -2.65 11.66 -14.73
N GLN A 78 -1.44 12.23 -14.61
CA GLN A 78 -1.19 13.63 -14.96
C GLN A 78 -1.41 13.93 -16.44
N LYS A 79 -0.93 13.04 -17.33
CA LYS A 79 -1.06 13.23 -18.79
C LYS A 79 -2.45 12.86 -19.32
N ARG A 80 -3.33 12.24 -18.51
CA ARG A 80 -4.66 11.74 -18.92
C ARG A 80 -4.59 10.88 -20.18
N ASP A 81 -3.57 10.05 -20.27
CA ASP A 81 -3.25 9.28 -21.47
C ASP A 81 -4.17 8.06 -21.67
N GLY A 82 -3.91 7.27 -22.71
CA GLY A 82 -4.69 6.07 -23.02
C GLY A 82 -4.71 5.04 -21.87
N LEU A 83 -3.65 4.94 -21.07
CA LEU A 83 -3.64 4.05 -19.90
C LEU A 83 -4.62 4.55 -18.84
N TYR A 84 -4.57 5.83 -18.48
CA TYR A 84 -5.51 6.44 -17.55
C TYR A 84 -6.97 6.26 -18.02
N LEU A 85 -7.24 6.52 -19.30
CA LEU A 85 -8.58 6.38 -19.88
C LEU A 85 -9.05 4.92 -19.86
N ALA A 86 -8.17 3.96 -20.16
CA ALA A 86 -8.51 2.54 -20.09
C ALA A 86 -8.82 2.10 -18.65
N CYS A 87 -8.00 2.50 -17.66
CA CYS A 87 -8.23 2.13 -16.26
C CYS A 87 -9.53 2.70 -15.69
N THR A 88 -9.87 3.94 -16.02
CA THR A 88 -11.13 4.55 -15.59
C THR A 88 -12.33 3.93 -16.31
N ARG A 89 -12.25 3.74 -17.63
CA ARG A 89 -13.31 3.09 -18.42
C ARG A 89 -13.61 1.67 -17.97
N PHE A 90 -12.58 0.89 -17.64
CA PHE A 90 -12.70 -0.51 -17.21
C PHE A 90 -12.55 -0.67 -15.68
N SER A 91 -12.85 0.38 -14.91
CA SER A 91 -12.68 0.38 -13.44
C SER A 91 -13.37 -0.81 -12.77
N THR A 92 -14.62 -1.10 -13.16
CA THR A 92 -15.37 -2.25 -12.63
C THR A 92 -14.67 -3.59 -12.89
N LEU A 93 -14.13 -3.80 -14.10
CA LEU A 93 -13.41 -5.04 -14.42
C LEU A 93 -12.13 -5.18 -13.60
N ILE A 94 -11.42 -4.08 -13.36
CA ILE A 94 -10.22 -4.06 -12.52
C ILE A 94 -10.56 -4.45 -11.08
N TRP A 95 -11.64 -3.90 -10.51
CA TRP A 95 -12.10 -4.27 -9.17
C TRP A 95 -12.60 -5.71 -9.08
N CYS A 96 -13.29 -6.22 -10.09
CA CYS A 96 -13.64 -7.64 -10.18
C CYS A 96 -12.38 -8.54 -10.23
N GLY A 97 -11.33 -8.10 -10.94
CA GLY A 97 -10.03 -8.78 -10.95
C GLY A 97 -9.39 -8.84 -9.57
N VAL A 98 -9.44 -7.75 -8.79
CA VAL A 98 -8.98 -7.73 -7.40
C VAL A 98 -9.76 -8.73 -6.55
N ALA A 99 -11.10 -8.69 -6.62
CA ALA A 99 -11.95 -9.61 -5.87
C ALA A 99 -11.67 -11.09 -6.24
N LEU A 100 -11.46 -11.37 -7.53
CA LEU A 100 -11.09 -12.69 -8.01
C LEU A 100 -9.73 -13.15 -7.46
N ILE A 101 -8.70 -12.30 -7.49
CA ILE A 101 -7.38 -12.65 -6.93
C ILE A 101 -7.49 -12.93 -5.42
N VAL A 102 -8.25 -12.11 -4.68
CA VAL A 102 -8.49 -12.34 -3.25
C VAL A 102 -9.22 -13.67 -3.01
N LEU A 103 -10.24 -13.98 -3.80
CA LEU A 103 -10.99 -15.24 -3.70
C LEU A 103 -10.09 -16.45 -4.03
N LEU A 104 -9.29 -16.36 -5.09
CA LEU A 104 -8.34 -17.41 -5.47
C LEU A 104 -7.27 -17.59 -4.38
N ALA A 105 -6.80 -16.51 -3.76
CA ALA A 105 -5.83 -16.57 -2.67
C ALA A 105 -6.44 -17.22 -1.41
N TYR A 106 -7.70 -16.89 -1.10
CA TYR A 106 -8.45 -17.54 -0.02
C TYR A 106 -8.59 -19.06 -0.25
N CYS A 107 -8.88 -19.46 -1.49
CA CYS A 107 -8.93 -20.86 -1.91
C CYS A 107 -7.54 -21.51 -2.06
N ARG A 108 -6.45 -20.81 -1.72
CA ARG A 108 -5.05 -21.25 -1.85
C ARG A 108 -4.63 -21.62 -3.28
N LEU A 109 -5.32 -21.08 -4.29
CA LEU A 109 -5.02 -21.28 -5.71
C LEU A 109 -4.02 -20.26 -6.26
N THR A 110 -3.81 -19.15 -5.56
CA THR A 110 -2.81 -18.15 -5.91
C THR A 110 -2.19 -17.52 -4.67
N ASN A 111 -1.07 -16.83 -4.86
CA ASN A 111 -0.40 -16.09 -3.82
C ASN A 111 -1.09 -14.71 -3.65
N PRO A 112 -1.47 -14.28 -2.43
CA PRO A 112 -2.09 -12.97 -2.21
C PRO A 112 -1.23 -11.79 -2.69
N HIS A 113 0.10 -11.96 -2.78
CA HIS A 113 1.00 -10.95 -3.35
C HIS A 113 0.83 -10.73 -4.84
N ALA A 114 0.09 -11.58 -5.56
CA ALA A 114 -0.24 -11.36 -6.97
C ALA A 114 -0.95 -10.02 -7.21
N LEU A 115 -1.61 -9.48 -6.17
CA LEU A 115 -2.23 -8.14 -6.21
C LEU A 115 -1.24 -7.02 -6.58
N ILE A 116 0.07 -7.19 -6.33
CA ILE A 116 1.11 -6.20 -6.68
C ILE A 116 1.12 -5.86 -8.18
N VAL A 117 0.74 -6.81 -9.02
CA VAL A 117 0.66 -6.64 -10.48
C VAL A 117 -0.51 -5.75 -10.87
N VAL A 118 -1.60 -5.80 -10.11
CA VAL A 118 -2.85 -5.10 -10.45
C VAL A 118 -2.92 -3.72 -9.78
N TYR A 119 -2.28 -3.53 -8.62
CA TYR A 119 -2.39 -2.31 -7.80
C TYR A 119 -2.16 -0.98 -8.54
N PRO A 120 -1.16 -0.82 -9.45
CA PRO A 120 -0.99 0.43 -10.18
C PRO A 120 -2.21 0.81 -11.03
N PHE A 121 -2.91 -0.19 -11.58
CA PHE A 121 -4.14 0.00 -12.34
C PHE A 121 -5.35 0.25 -11.43
N VAL A 122 -5.40 -0.39 -10.25
CA VAL A 122 -6.42 -0.13 -9.23
C VAL A 122 -6.38 1.33 -8.78
N VAL A 123 -5.18 1.87 -8.53
CA VAL A 123 -5.01 3.27 -8.12
C VAL A 123 -5.56 4.21 -9.19
N LEU A 124 -5.30 3.93 -10.48
CA LEU A 124 -5.87 4.73 -11.58
C LEU A 124 -7.39 4.56 -11.69
N ALA A 125 -7.89 3.33 -11.60
CA ALA A 125 -9.32 3.02 -11.63
C ALA A 125 -10.10 3.69 -10.48
N ALA A 126 -9.49 3.82 -9.30
CA ALA A 126 -10.07 4.49 -8.13
C ALA A 126 -10.29 6.00 -8.35
N THR A 127 -9.61 6.60 -9.33
CA THR A 127 -9.78 8.03 -9.66
C THR A 127 -10.95 8.32 -10.59
N ASP A 128 -11.68 7.29 -11.06
CA ASP A 128 -12.92 7.49 -11.82
C ASP A 128 -14.00 8.11 -10.93
N PRO A 129 -14.39 9.39 -11.16
CA PRO A 129 -15.34 10.10 -10.32
C PRO A 129 -16.76 9.50 -10.37
N THR A 130 -17.07 8.70 -11.40
CA THR A 130 -18.40 8.10 -11.59
C THR A 130 -18.53 6.72 -10.94
N SER A 131 -17.41 6.10 -10.55
CA SER A 131 -17.41 4.75 -9.99
C SER A 131 -17.97 4.69 -8.57
N ILE A 132 -18.67 3.60 -8.26
CA ILE A 132 -19.11 3.28 -6.88
C ILE A 132 -17.92 3.25 -5.93
N THR A 133 -16.78 2.70 -6.38
CA THR A 133 -15.59 2.60 -5.56
C THR A 133 -15.00 3.97 -5.21
N SER A 134 -14.99 4.93 -6.14
CA SER A 134 -14.56 6.30 -5.84
C SER A 134 -15.49 6.97 -4.82
N ARG A 135 -16.81 6.77 -4.93
CA ARG A 135 -17.79 7.24 -3.93
C ARG A 135 -17.56 6.62 -2.55
N LEU A 136 -17.26 5.33 -2.50
CA LEU A 136 -16.96 4.61 -1.27
C LEU A 136 -15.66 5.12 -0.64
N LEU A 137 -14.56 5.14 -1.40
CA LEU A 137 -13.25 5.64 -0.94
C LEU A 137 -13.28 7.12 -0.54
N GLY A 138 -14.13 7.92 -1.20
CA GLY A 138 -14.38 9.33 -0.88
C GLY A 138 -15.34 9.55 0.28
N SER A 139 -15.92 8.50 0.86
CA SER A 139 -16.78 8.63 2.04
C SER A 139 -15.98 9.16 3.24
N LYS A 140 -16.63 9.95 4.09
CA LYS A 140 -16.02 10.52 5.31
C LYS A 140 -15.23 9.50 6.16
N PRO A 141 -15.75 8.29 6.47
CA PRO A 141 -15.01 7.34 7.30
C PRO A 141 -13.77 6.78 6.61
N LEU A 142 -13.86 6.39 5.34
CA LEU A 142 -12.70 5.85 4.61
C LEU A 142 -11.65 6.93 4.32
N HIS A 143 -12.09 8.15 4.01
CA HIS A 143 -11.19 9.29 3.91
C HIS A 143 -10.46 9.55 5.24
N PHE A 144 -11.18 9.53 6.37
CA PHE A 144 -10.56 9.71 7.69
C PHE A 144 -9.54 8.61 8.00
N LEU A 145 -9.86 7.35 7.70
CA LEU A 145 -8.89 6.24 7.81
C LEU A 145 -7.66 6.46 6.93
N GLY A 146 -7.84 6.98 5.71
CA GLY A 146 -6.74 7.37 4.83
C GLY A 146 -5.86 8.47 5.45
N VAL A 147 -6.47 9.47 6.09
CA VAL A 147 -5.75 10.58 6.75
C VAL A 147 -4.87 10.10 7.90
N ILE A 148 -5.36 9.16 8.70
CA ILE A 148 -4.60 8.60 9.85
C ILE A 148 -3.79 7.35 9.51
N SER A 149 -3.77 6.93 8.24
CA SER A 149 -3.16 5.66 7.80
C SER A 149 -1.68 5.52 8.18
N TYR A 150 -0.92 6.62 8.15
CA TYR A 150 0.47 6.62 8.58
C TYR A 150 0.62 6.35 10.08
N SER A 151 -0.21 6.98 10.91
CA SER A 151 -0.26 6.71 12.35
C SER A 151 -0.67 5.25 12.64
N ILE A 152 -1.63 4.70 11.90
CA ILE A 152 -1.99 3.26 11.98
C ILE A 152 -0.78 2.39 11.64
N TYR A 153 -0.11 2.65 10.52
CA TYR A 153 1.06 1.89 10.10
C TYR A 153 2.16 1.88 11.16
N MET A 154 2.43 3.03 11.81
CA MET A 154 3.47 3.11 12.83
C MET A 154 3.09 2.45 14.16
N THR A 155 1.81 2.50 14.55
CA THR A 155 1.39 2.08 15.89
C THR A 155 0.82 0.67 15.96
N HIS A 156 0.22 0.15 14.88
CA HIS A 156 -0.49 -1.13 14.93
C HIS A 156 0.38 -2.30 15.41
N PHE A 157 1.65 -2.36 15.01
CA PHE A 157 2.55 -3.44 15.42
C PHE A 157 2.93 -3.33 16.90
N VAL A 158 3.15 -2.11 17.40
CA VAL A 158 3.41 -1.87 18.83
C VAL A 158 2.21 -2.28 19.68
N VAL A 159 1.00 -1.91 19.26
CA VAL A 159 -0.25 -2.30 19.94
C VAL A 159 -0.45 -3.81 19.87
N PHE A 160 -0.14 -4.45 18.74
CA PHE A 160 -0.17 -5.90 18.60
C PHE A 160 0.79 -6.60 19.56
N LEU A 161 2.03 -6.14 19.67
CA LEU A 161 3.01 -6.71 20.61
C LEU A 161 2.54 -6.57 22.06
N ALA A 162 1.98 -5.41 22.43
CA ALA A 162 1.40 -5.20 23.76
C ALA A 162 0.23 -6.17 24.03
N ALA A 163 -0.61 -6.43 23.03
CA ALA A 163 -1.69 -7.41 23.14
C ALA A 163 -1.16 -8.84 23.32
N VAL A 164 -0.07 -9.21 22.63
CA VAL A 164 0.58 -10.53 22.81
C VAL A 164 1.18 -10.68 24.20
N ASP A 165 1.78 -9.62 24.75
CA ASP A 165 2.32 -9.62 26.12
C ASP A 165 1.20 -9.79 27.17
N LEU A 166 0.07 -9.11 26.97
CA LEU A 166 -1.07 -9.15 27.90
C LEU A 166 -1.94 -10.41 27.81
N PHE A 167 -2.16 -10.93 26.60
CA PHE A 167 -3.13 -12.00 26.33
C PHE A 167 -2.49 -13.30 25.83
N GLY A 168 -1.16 -13.35 25.69
CA GLY A 168 -0.43 -14.48 25.13
C GLY A 168 -0.53 -14.57 23.59
N PRO A 169 -0.09 -15.69 23.00
CA PRO A 169 -0.03 -15.87 21.55
C PRO A 169 -1.39 -15.74 20.86
N SER A 170 -1.40 -15.11 19.67
CA SER A 170 -2.64 -14.78 18.96
C SER A 170 -3.46 -15.98 18.46
N ALA A 171 -2.89 -17.19 18.40
CA ALA A 171 -3.56 -18.38 17.89
C ALA A 171 -4.78 -18.82 18.72
N SER A 172 -4.85 -18.42 19.99
CA SER A 172 -5.91 -18.79 20.93
C SER A 172 -6.82 -17.64 21.34
N TRP A 173 -6.69 -16.47 20.70
CA TRP A 173 -7.46 -15.30 21.09
C TRP A 173 -8.96 -15.46 20.78
N PRO A 174 -9.85 -15.16 21.74
CA PRO A 174 -11.27 -15.04 21.45
C PRO A 174 -11.55 -13.79 20.61
N LEU A 175 -12.69 -13.75 19.90
CA LEU A 175 -13.11 -12.61 19.07
C LEU A 175 -13.03 -11.27 19.82
N ALA A 176 -13.34 -11.26 21.11
CA ALA A 176 -13.27 -10.07 21.95
C ALA A 176 -11.87 -9.43 22.00
N VAL A 177 -10.80 -10.23 22.00
CA VAL A 177 -9.42 -9.72 22.00
C VAL A 177 -9.08 -9.09 20.64
N TYR A 178 -9.55 -9.66 19.53
CA TYR A 178 -9.39 -9.04 18.21
C TYR A 178 -10.13 -7.72 18.06
N VAL A 179 -11.37 -7.65 18.57
CA VAL A 179 -12.16 -6.41 18.59
C VAL A 179 -11.46 -5.36 19.46
N MET A 180 -10.94 -5.76 20.63
CA MET A 180 -10.16 -4.89 21.51
C MET A 180 -8.88 -4.39 20.83
N LEU A 181 -8.13 -5.27 20.15
CA LEU A 181 -6.93 -4.92 19.39
C LEU A 181 -7.24 -3.88 18.31
N ALA A 182 -8.30 -4.09 17.52
CA ALA A 182 -8.71 -3.16 16.48
C ALA A 182 -9.11 -1.81 17.05
N ALA A 183 -9.88 -1.80 18.14
CA ALA A 183 -10.29 -0.59 18.84
C ALA A 183 -9.10 0.16 19.46
N ALA A 184 -8.19 -0.56 20.12
CA ALA A 184 -6.98 0.01 20.70
C ALA A 184 -6.06 0.60 19.62
N THR A 185 -5.86 -0.12 18.51
CA THR A 185 -5.09 0.37 17.36
C THR A 185 -5.69 1.66 16.82
N ALA A 186 -7.01 1.70 16.61
CA ALA A 186 -7.69 2.90 16.14
C ALA A 186 -7.55 4.07 17.14
N ALA A 187 -7.76 3.82 18.43
CA ALA A 187 -7.67 4.84 19.47
C ALA A 187 -6.25 5.42 19.58
N VAL A 188 -5.23 4.55 19.65
CA VAL A 188 -3.81 4.96 19.71
C VAL A 188 -3.41 5.71 18.44
N SER A 189 -3.83 5.25 17.27
CA SER A 189 -3.55 5.92 15.99
C SER A 189 -4.17 7.31 15.92
N VAL A 190 -5.43 7.45 16.32
CA VAL A 190 -6.14 8.75 16.35
C VAL A 190 -5.47 9.69 17.35
N GLY A 191 -5.15 9.21 18.55
CA GLY A 191 -4.45 9.99 19.57
C GLY A 191 -3.10 10.48 19.06
N THR A 192 -2.30 9.58 18.49
CA THR A 192 -0.98 9.89 17.92
C THR A 192 -1.07 10.87 16.77
N TYR A 193 -2.07 10.72 15.90
CA TYR A 193 -2.31 11.62 14.79
C TYR A 193 -2.55 13.07 15.26
N PHE A 194 -3.46 13.27 16.21
CA PHE A 194 -3.81 14.61 16.68
C PHE A 194 -2.77 15.21 17.63
N ALA A 195 -2.11 14.40 18.46
CA ALA A 195 -1.15 14.87 19.45
C ALA A 195 0.26 15.08 18.89
N ILE A 196 0.67 14.30 17.89
CA ILE A 196 2.06 14.29 17.39
C ILE A 196 2.10 14.64 15.91
N GLU A 197 1.40 13.86 15.08
CA GLU A 197 1.55 13.97 13.62
C GLU A 197 1.06 15.32 13.08
N MET A 198 -0.14 15.75 13.48
CA MET A 198 -0.73 17.00 13.01
C MET A 198 0.07 18.24 13.49
N PRO A 199 0.47 18.37 14.77
CA PRO A 199 1.33 19.46 15.21
C PRO A 199 2.68 19.49 14.49
N ALA A 200 3.34 18.34 14.32
CA ALA A 200 4.62 18.26 13.61
C ALA A 200 4.47 18.70 12.14
N ARG A 201 3.44 18.24 11.44
CA ARG A 201 3.14 18.68 10.06
C ARG A 201 2.91 20.18 9.96
N LYS A 202 2.21 20.78 10.94
CA LYS A 202 1.99 22.24 10.99
C LYS A 202 3.31 22.98 11.22
N ALA A 203 4.14 22.52 12.15
CA ALA A 203 5.45 23.12 12.45
C ALA A 203 6.39 23.11 11.22
N ILE A 204 6.52 21.97 10.55
CA ILE A 204 7.36 21.83 9.34
C ILE A 204 6.89 22.78 8.22
N ARG A 205 5.57 22.87 7.99
CA ARG A 205 5.00 23.80 7.01
C ARG A 205 5.25 25.26 7.38
N GLY A 206 5.25 25.58 8.67
CA GLY A 206 5.62 26.92 9.16
C GLY A 206 7.06 27.28 8.80
N ILE A 207 8.01 26.38 9.09
CA ILE A 207 9.43 26.58 8.77
C ILE A 207 9.64 26.77 7.26
N GLN A 208 9.00 25.96 6.43
CA GLN A 208 9.11 26.07 4.96
C GLN A 208 8.60 27.42 4.41
N ARG A 209 7.58 28.01 5.04
CA ARG A 209 7.04 29.31 4.63
C ARG A 209 7.91 30.47 5.05
N SER A 210 8.65 30.35 6.16
CA SER A 210 9.58 31.38 6.64
C SER A 210 10.94 31.36 5.94
N ALA A 211 11.24 30.29 5.20
CA ALA A 211 12.48 30.13 4.42
C ALA A 211 12.34 30.56 2.95
N LEU A 212 11.14 30.96 2.51
CA LEU A 212 10.82 31.55 1.21
C LEU A 212 10.61 33.05 1.35
#